data_AF-A0A927ZH07-F1
#
_entry.id   AF-A0A927ZH07-F1
#
_cell.length_a   1.000
_cell.length_b   1.000
_cell.length_c   1.000
_cell.angle_alpha   90.00
_cell.angle_beta   90.00
_cell.angle_gamma   90.00
#
_symmetry.space_group_name_H-M   'P 1'
#
loop_
_entity.id
_entity.type
_entity.pdbx_description
1 polymer ?
#
loop_
_entity_poly.entity_id
_entity_poly.type
_entity_poly.pdbx_seq_one_letter_code
_entity_poly.pdbx_strand_id
1 'polypeptide(L)'
;MNIWDLIYDFSIWIAKIHDRVLRINDAGGWYFDDKQLHFIVIGVFGMLLLFVLYPIFKWLAKRDHTMVITWLYVFTLVLVFSFAIEIGQWWTGTGSMEGRDIAYGVAGFLVMFLIFALLRALYHAIRDLTERDKRPTKVYSRDMFDK
;
A
#
# COMPACT_ATOMS: atom_id res chain seq x y z
N MET A 1 -15.50 17.00 -4.35
CA MET A 1 -14.93 16.12 -5.38
C MET A 1 -15.36 14.71 -5.04
N ASN A 2 -16.20 14.11 -5.87
CA ASN A 2 -16.65 12.73 -5.68
C ASN A 2 -15.58 11.77 -6.24
N ILE A 3 -15.70 10.47 -5.96
CA ILE A 3 -14.73 9.46 -6.43
C ILE A 3 -14.65 9.39 -7.96
N TRP A 4 -15.73 9.73 -8.66
CA TRP A 4 -15.80 9.69 -10.13
C TRP A 4 -15.02 10.84 -10.76
N ASP A 5 -15.07 12.04 -10.17
CA ASP A 5 -14.28 13.19 -10.58
C ASP A 5 -12.78 12.86 -10.49
N LEU A 6 -12.36 12.22 -9.39
CA LEU A 6 -10.98 11.77 -9.21
C LEU A 6 -10.53 10.75 -10.26
N ILE A 7 -11.37 9.75 -10.54
CA ILE A 7 -11.08 8.73 -11.56
C ILE A 7 -11.01 9.36 -12.96
N TYR A 8 -11.93 10.28 -13.26
CA TYR A 8 -11.97 10.99 -14.53
C TYR A 8 -10.72 11.86 -14.73
N ASP A 9 -10.36 12.67 -13.74
CA ASP A 9 -9.18 13.53 -13.79
C ASP A 9 -7.90 12.71 -13.94
N PHE A 10 -7.80 11.60 -13.19
CA PHE A 10 -6.71 10.65 -13.31
C PHE A 10 -6.63 10.04 -14.71
N SER A 11 -7.77 9.65 -15.30
CA SER A 11 -7.82 9.06 -16.63
C SER A 11 -7.36 10.05 -17.72
N ILE A 12 -7.77 11.32 -17.62
CA ILE A 12 -7.29 12.39 -18.51
C ILE A 12 -5.79 12.56 -18.36
N TRP A 13 -5.27 12.54 -17.14
CA TRP A 13 -3.85 12.70 -16.88
C TRP A 13 -3.04 11.56 -17.50
N ILE A 14 -3.51 10.31 -17.39
CA ILE A 14 -2.91 9.14 -18.06
C ILE A 14 -2.93 9.30 -19.58
N ALA A 15 -4.05 9.71 -20.17
CA ALA A 15 -4.15 9.93 -21.62
C ALA A 15 -3.12 10.96 -22.11
N LYS A 16 -2.95 12.08 -21.37
CA LYS A 16 -1.95 13.10 -21.69
C LYS A 16 -0.51 12.58 -21.65
N ILE A 17 -0.21 11.66 -20.73
CA ILE A 17 1.10 11.02 -20.64
C ILE A 17 1.29 10.10 -21.84
N HIS A 18 0.31 9.26 -22.14
CA HIS A 18 0.34 8.36 -23.28
C HIS A 18 0.63 9.12 -24.59
N ASP A 19 -0.12 10.19 -24.84
CA ASP A 19 0.08 11.04 -26.03
C ASP A 19 1.46 11.70 -26.04
N ARG A 20 1.98 12.08 -24.87
CA ARG A 20 3.34 12.65 -24.77
C ARG A 20 4.41 11.61 -25.13
N VAL A 21 4.27 10.36 -24.69
CA VAL A 21 5.22 9.30 -25.01
C VAL A 21 5.18 9.01 -26.52
N LEU A 22 3.99 8.93 -27.14
CA LEU A 22 3.85 8.77 -28.59
C LEU A 22 4.54 9.89 -29.36
N ARG A 23 4.33 11.15 -28.96
CA ARG A 23 5.00 12.29 -29.61
C ARG A 23 6.52 12.23 -29.51
N ILE A 24 7.07 11.72 -28.40
CA ILE A 24 8.52 11.54 -28.24
C ILE A 24 9.02 10.42 -29.17
N ASN A 25 8.29 9.31 -29.26
CA ASN A 25 8.60 8.20 -30.17
C ASN A 25 8.65 8.66 -31.63
N ASP A 26 7.65 9.44 -32.05
CA ASP A 26 7.55 9.92 -33.43
C ASP A 26 8.59 11.00 -33.73
N ALA A 27 8.80 11.95 -32.81
CA ALA A 27 9.81 13.00 -32.97
C ALA A 27 11.26 12.48 -32.93
N GLY A 28 11.49 11.37 -32.22
CA GLY A 28 12.77 10.67 -32.18
C GLY A 28 13.05 9.80 -33.41
N GLY A 29 12.06 9.64 -34.29
CA GLY A 29 12.16 8.81 -35.49
C GLY A 29 12.21 7.31 -35.21
N TRP A 30 11.77 6.87 -34.03
CA TRP A 30 11.83 5.46 -33.62
C TRP A 30 10.63 4.64 -34.10
N TYR A 31 9.46 5.30 -34.23
CA TYR A 31 8.23 4.72 -34.79
C TYR A 31 7.85 3.34 -34.22
N PHE A 32 8.08 3.13 -32.92
CA PHE A 32 7.64 1.90 -32.26
C PHE A 32 6.12 1.75 -32.30
N ASP A 33 5.65 0.52 -32.46
CA ASP A 33 4.24 0.22 -32.29
C ASP A 33 3.83 0.27 -30.80
N ASP A 34 2.53 0.33 -30.56
CA ASP A 34 1.95 0.42 -29.22
C ASP A 34 2.47 -0.67 -28.26
N LYS A 35 2.66 -1.91 -28.75
CA LYS A 35 3.10 -3.04 -27.92
C LYS A 35 4.58 -2.95 -27.58
N GLN A 36 5.40 -2.56 -28.54
CA GLN A 36 6.84 -2.33 -28.35
C GLN A 36 7.07 -1.19 -27.36
N LEU A 37 6.31 -0.11 -27.50
CA LEU A 37 6.40 1.03 -26.60
C LEU A 37 5.95 0.65 -25.18
N HIS A 38 4.84 -0.08 -25.03
CA HIS A 38 4.40 -0.60 -23.74
C HIS A 38 5.46 -1.50 -23.10
N PHE A 39 6.08 -2.41 -23.86
CA PHE A 39 7.16 -3.27 -23.35
C PHE A 39 8.30 -2.45 -22.74
N ILE A 40 8.79 -1.44 -23.47
CA ILE A 40 9.90 -0.59 -23.01
C ILE A 40 9.47 0.27 -21.82
N VAL A 41 8.34 0.98 -21.93
CA VAL A 41 7.86 1.91 -20.91
C VAL A 41 7.57 1.17 -19.60
N ILE A 42 6.82 0.07 -19.64
CA ILE A 42 6.49 -0.72 -18.45
C ILE A 42 7.75 -1.39 -17.88
N GLY A 43 8.63 -1.93 -18.73
CA GLY A 43 9.89 -2.53 -18.29
C GLY A 43 10.79 -1.54 -17.56
N VAL A 44 11.01 -0.36 -18.14
CA VAL A 44 11.80 0.71 -17.52
C VAL A 44 11.14 1.22 -16.25
N PHE A 45 9.83 1.48 -16.28
CA PHE A 45 9.09 1.92 -15.11
C PHE A 45 9.18 0.92 -13.95
N GLY A 46 9.02 -0.38 -14.22
CA GLY A 46 9.17 -1.44 -13.22
C GLY A 46 10.56 -1.48 -12.59
N MET A 47 11.62 -1.33 -13.41
CA MET A 47 12.99 -1.26 -12.89
C MET A 47 13.22 -0.01 -12.04
N LEU A 48 12.71 1.15 -12.45
CA LEU A 48 12.78 2.38 -11.65
C LEU A 48 12.05 2.24 -10.32
N LEU A 49 10.86 1.64 -10.31
CA LEU A 49 10.13 1.33 -9.08
C LEU A 49 10.96 0.44 -8.16
N LEU A 50 11.64 -0.58 -8.67
CA LEU A 50 12.52 -1.43 -7.87
C LEU A 50 13.63 -0.61 -7.22
N PHE A 51 14.32 0.25 -7.98
CA PHE A 51 15.40 1.08 -7.45
C PHE A 51 14.94 2.08 -6.37
N VAL A 52 13.68 2.52 -6.42
CA VAL A 52 13.10 3.43 -5.42
C VAL A 52 12.55 2.65 -4.21
N LEU A 53 11.74 1.62 -4.44
CA LEU A 53 11.04 0.91 -3.38
C LEU A 53 11.96 -0.02 -2.58
N TYR A 54 12.93 -0.66 -3.22
CA TYR A 54 13.86 -1.56 -2.52
C TYR A 54 14.63 -0.88 -1.37
N PRO A 55 15.32 0.27 -1.55
CA PRO A 55 16.00 0.92 -0.44
C PRO A 55 15.03 1.44 0.63
N ILE A 56 13.81 1.88 0.25
CA ILE A 56 12.77 2.29 1.19
C ILE A 56 12.35 1.12 2.07
N PHE A 57 11.97 -0.02 1.48
CA PHE A 57 11.57 -1.20 2.23
C PHE A 57 12.70 -1.77 3.08
N LYS A 58 13.93 -1.75 2.57
CA LYS A 58 15.12 -2.12 3.35
C LYS A 58 15.30 -1.19 4.56
N TRP A 59 15.05 0.10 4.41
CA TRP A 59 15.10 1.07 5.52
C TRP A 59 13.98 0.83 6.54
N LEU A 60 12.74 0.60 6.11
CA LEU A 60 11.62 0.27 7.01
C LEU A 60 11.90 -1.02 7.79
N ALA A 61 12.39 -2.06 7.12
CA ALA A 61 12.68 -3.35 7.73
C ALA A 61 13.75 -3.24 8.83
N LYS A 62 14.79 -2.40 8.60
CA LYS A 62 15.82 -2.12 9.60
C LYS A 62 15.33 -1.35 10.83
N ARG A 63 14.16 -0.73 10.76
CA ARG A 63 13.55 0.08 11.84
C ARG A 63 12.39 -0.65 12.51
N ASP A 64 12.32 -1.98 12.37
CA ASP A 64 11.25 -2.83 12.90
C ASP A 64 9.84 -2.49 12.38
N HIS A 65 9.75 -1.81 11.24
CA HIS A 65 8.49 -1.48 10.57
C HIS A 65 8.02 -2.58 9.60
N THR A 66 8.40 -3.84 9.85
CA THR A 66 8.01 -4.99 9.01
C THR A 66 6.48 -5.07 8.84
N MET A 67 5.71 -4.74 9.88
CA MET A 67 4.25 -4.68 9.79
C MET A 67 3.73 -3.72 8.71
N VAL A 68 4.39 -2.57 8.53
CA VAL A 68 4.00 -1.58 7.51
C VAL A 68 4.27 -2.12 6.12
N ILE A 69 5.42 -2.78 5.93
CA ILE A 69 5.77 -3.44 4.66
C ILE A 69 4.73 -4.51 4.31
N THR A 70 4.42 -5.39 5.26
CA THR A 70 3.39 -6.42 5.09
C THR A 70 2.03 -5.81 4.79
N TRP A 71 1.65 -4.74 5.49
CA TRP A 71 0.38 -4.06 5.26
C TRP A 71 0.28 -3.46 3.86
N LEU A 72 1.33 -2.78 3.38
CA LEU A 72 1.39 -2.23 2.02
C LEU A 72 1.25 -3.35 0.97
N TYR A 73 1.95 -4.46 1.17
CA TYR A 73 1.86 -5.61 0.28
C TYR A 73 0.43 -6.19 0.24
N VAL A 74 -0.17 -6.45 1.40
CA VAL A 74 -1.55 -6.97 1.48
C VAL A 74 -2.54 -5.97 0.88
N PHE A 75 -2.39 -4.68 1.14
CA PHE A 75 -3.23 -3.64 0.56
C PHE A 75 -3.18 -3.63 -0.97
N THR A 76 -1.98 -3.74 -1.56
CA THR A 76 -1.85 -3.84 -3.02
C THR A 76 -2.51 -5.10 -3.58
N LEU A 77 -2.41 -6.24 -2.88
CA LEU A 77 -3.09 -7.46 -3.28
C LEU A 77 -4.61 -7.32 -3.21
N VAL A 78 -5.14 -6.73 -2.15
CA VAL A 78 -6.59 -6.46 -2.02
C VAL A 78 -7.08 -5.65 -3.21
N LEU A 79 -6.38 -4.57 -3.58
CA LEU A 79 -6.74 -3.79 -4.77
C LEU A 79 -6.74 -4.65 -6.04
N VAL A 80 -5.65 -5.39 -6.31
CA VAL A 80 -5.55 -6.24 -7.51
C VAL A 80 -6.67 -7.28 -7.55
N PHE A 81 -6.98 -7.93 -6.42
CA PHE A 81 -8.06 -8.91 -6.37
C PHE A 81 -9.44 -8.28 -6.52
N SER A 82 -9.71 -7.14 -5.89
CA SER A 82 -10.97 -6.42 -6.07
C SER A 82 -11.21 -6.08 -7.54
N PHE A 83 -10.21 -5.50 -8.23
CA PHE A 83 -10.31 -5.24 -9.67
C PHE A 83 -10.48 -6.53 -10.49
N ALA A 84 -9.72 -7.58 -10.19
CA ALA A 84 -9.79 -8.84 -10.93
C ALA A 84 -11.17 -9.52 -10.82
N ILE A 85 -11.79 -9.46 -9.64
CA ILE A 85 -13.14 -10.00 -9.41
C ILE A 85 -14.17 -9.22 -10.23
N GLU A 86 -14.17 -7.89 -10.17
CA GLU A 86 -15.12 -7.06 -10.92
C GLU A 86 -14.99 -7.25 -12.44
N ILE A 87 -13.75 -7.27 -12.94
CA ILE A 87 -13.48 -7.51 -14.37
C ILE A 87 -13.92 -8.92 -14.76
N GLY A 88 -13.66 -9.91 -13.91
CA GLY A 88 -14.09 -11.29 -14.09
C GLY A 88 -15.61 -11.41 -14.21
N GLN A 89 -16.36 -10.77 -13.30
CA GLN A 89 -17.82 -10.78 -13.29
C GLN A 89 -18.42 -10.08 -14.51
N TRP A 90 -17.82 -8.98 -14.95
CA TRP A 90 -18.20 -8.30 -16.20
C TRP A 90 -17.97 -9.19 -17.42
N TRP A 91 -16.82 -9.86 -17.49
CA TRP A 91 -16.49 -10.77 -18.60
C TRP A 91 -17.41 -12.00 -18.65
N THR A 92 -17.77 -12.57 -17.49
CA THR A 92 -18.66 -13.74 -17.40
C THR A 92 -20.14 -13.39 -17.52
N GLY A 93 -20.49 -12.11 -17.58
CA GLY A 93 -21.88 -11.65 -17.66
C GLY A 93 -22.70 -11.92 -16.39
N THR A 94 -22.03 -12.24 -15.27
CA THR A 94 -22.68 -12.51 -13.98
C THR A 94 -22.89 -11.25 -13.14
N GLY A 95 -22.34 -10.11 -13.58
CA GLY A 95 -22.49 -8.80 -12.96
C GLY A 95 -21.95 -7.68 -13.86
N SER A 96 -22.15 -6.43 -13.46
CA SER A 96 -21.51 -5.26 -14.08
C SER A 96 -20.25 -4.87 -13.32
N MET A 97 -19.24 -4.33 -14.02
CA MET A 97 -18.07 -3.76 -13.36
C MET A 97 -18.49 -2.50 -12.59
N GLU A 98 -18.62 -2.59 -11.27
CA GLU A 98 -19.02 -1.46 -10.43
C GLU A 98 -17.84 -0.94 -9.60
N GLY A 99 -17.37 0.28 -9.91
CA GLY A 99 -16.31 0.92 -9.12
C GLY A 99 -16.61 1.07 -7.63
N ARG A 100 -17.90 1.02 -7.25
CA ARG A 100 -18.33 1.02 -5.85
C ARG A 100 -17.95 -0.26 -5.13
N ASP A 101 -18.02 -1.41 -5.78
CA ASP A 101 -17.74 -2.70 -5.15
C ASP A 101 -16.25 -2.82 -4.81
N ILE A 102 -15.38 -2.26 -5.67
CA ILE A 102 -13.95 -2.07 -5.36
C ILE A 102 -13.78 -1.14 -4.15
N ALA A 103 -14.49 0.00 -4.13
CA ALA A 103 -14.41 0.95 -3.02
C ALA A 103 -14.87 0.33 -1.69
N TYR A 104 -15.94 -0.49 -1.70
CA TYR A 104 -16.41 -1.23 -0.53
C TYR A 104 -15.44 -2.33 -0.11
N GLY A 105 -14.80 -3.04 -1.06
CA GLY A 105 -13.76 -4.01 -0.76
C GLY A 105 -12.57 -3.38 -0.03
N VAL A 106 -12.11 -2.22 -0.53
CA VAL A 106 -11.04 -1.42 0.11
C VAL A 106 -11.48 -0.92 1.49
N ALA A 107 -12.68 -0.35 1.59
CA ALA A 107 -13.20 0.15 2.86
C ALA A 107 -13.32 -0.99 3.91
N GLY A 108 -13.79 -2.16 3.49
CA GLY A 108 -13.88 -3.35 4.34
C GLY A 108 -12.52 -3.78 4.88
N PHE A 109 -11.49 -3.82 4.03
CA PHE A 109 -10.12 -4.09 4.47
C PHE A 109 -9.62 -3.07 5.50
N LEU A 110 -9.84 -1.77 5.27
CA LEU A 110 -9.41 -0.71 6.18
C LEU A 110 -10.09 -0.82 7.56
N VAL A 111 -11.39 -1.09 7.58
CA VAL A 111 -12.15 -1.27 8.83
C VAL A 111 -11.67 -2.51 9.58
N MET A 112 -11.48 -3.64 8.90
CA MET A 112 -10.99 -4.87 9.53
C MET A 112 -9.56 -4.71 10.05
N PHE A 113 -8.71 -3.99 9.33
CA PHE A 113 -7.37 -3.66 9.80
C PHE A 113 -7.39 -2.76 11.04
N LEU A 114 -8.30 -1.78 11.12
CA LEU A 114 -8.47 -0.95 12.31
C LEU A 114 -8.85 -1.79 13.53
N ILE A 115 -9.78 -2.74 13.38
CA ILE A 115 -10.14 -3.68 14.45
C ILE A 115 -8.91 -4.48 14.89
N PHE A 116 -8.15 -5.05 13.95
CA PHE A 116 -6.91 -5.76 14.24
C PHE A 116 -5.90 -4.88 15.00
N ALA A 117 -5.71 -3.63 14.58
CA ALA A 117 -4.79 -2.69 15.22
C ALA A 117 -5.21 -2.38 16.66
N LEU A 118 -6.51 -2.20 16.92
CA LEU A 118 -7.06 -2.00 18.26
C LEU A 118 -6.85 -3.23 19.16
N LEU A 119 -7.11 -4.44 18.65
CA LEU A 119 -6.88 -5.68 19.39
C LEU A 119 -5.40 -5.85 19.74
N ARG A 120 -4.51 -5.58 18.79
CA ARG A 120 -3.06 -5.61 19.01
C ARG A 120 -2.64 -4.58 20.07
N ALA A 121 -3.15 -3.36 20.00
CA ALA A 121 -2.85 -2.31 20.97
C ALA A 121 -3.31 -2.72 22.38
N LEU A 122 -4.52 -3.27 22.51
CA LEU A 122 -5.05 -3.77 23.78
C LEU A 122 -4.19 -4.90 24.35
N TYR A 123 -3.78 -5.87 23.52
CA TYR A 123 -2.89 -6.95 23.94
C TYR A 123 -1.58 -6.44 24.54
N HIS A 124 -0.92 -5.48 23.87
CA HIS A 124 0.34 -4.91 24.37
C HIS A 124 0.09 -4.10 25.66
N ALA A 125 -1.01 -3.35 25.75
CA ALA A 125 -1.37 -2.59 26.94
C ALA A 125 -1.58 -3.50 28.18
N ILE A 126 -2.32 -4.61 28.03
CA ILE A 126 -2.55 -5.57 29.12
C ILE A 126 -1.25 -6.24 29.56
N ARG A 127 -0.42 -6.67 28.60
CA ARG A 127 0.89 -7.29 28.88
C ARG A 127 1.79 -6.33 29.65
N ASP A 128 1.89 -5.08 29.20
CA ASP A 128 2.73 -4.07 29.84
C ASP A 128 2.27 -3.76 31.28
N LEU A 129 0.96 -3.77 31.55
CA LEU A 129 0.43 -3.64 32.91
C LEU A 129 0.80 -4.83 33.80
N THR A 130 0.73 -6.05 33.26
CA THR A 130 1.05 -7.28 34.00
C THR A 130 2.56 -7.42 34.27
N GLU A 131 3.41 -6.95 33.36
CA GLU A 131 4.87 -6.94 33.54
C GLU A 131 5.35 -5.85 34.53
N ARG A 132 4.62 -4.74 34.66
CA ARG A 132 4.91 -3.70 35.65
C ARG A 132 4.67 -4.17 37.09
N ASP A 133 3.62 -4.96 37.30
CA ASP A 133 3.26 -5.52 38.61
C ASP A 133 4.32 -6.51 39.16
N LYS A 134 5.06 -7.19 38.27
CA LYS A 134 6.11 -8.16 38.63
C LYS A 134 7.48 -7.56 38.96
N ARG A 135 7.67 -6.23 38.87
CA ARG A 135 8.96 -5.61 39.20
C ARG A 135 9.07 -5.45 40.73
N PRO A 136 10.10 -6.02 41.39
CA PRO A 136 10.33 -5.72 42.79
C PRO A 136 10.59 -4.21 42.90
N THR A 137 9.80 -3.54 43.74
CA THR A 137 10.07 -2.16 44.13
C THR A 137 11.49 -2.10 44.68
N LYS A 138 12.41 -1.49 43.94
CA LYS A 138 13.71 -1.09 44.51
C LYS A 138 13.39 -0.04 45.58
N VAL A 139 13.19 -0.51 46.80
CA VAL A 139 13.21 0.33 48.00
C VAL A 139 14.56 1.04 47.96
N TYR A 140 14.52 2.37 47.83
CA TYR A 140 15.71 3.20 47.90
C TYR A 140 16.22 3.07 49.34
N SER A 141 17.15 2.14 49.56
CA SER A 141 17.71 1.87 50.88
C SER A 141 18.34 3.15 51.39
N ARG A 142 17.88 3.57 52.56
CA ARG A 142 18.12 4.85 53.20
C ARG A 142 19.50 4.82 53.89
N ASP A 143 20.52 4.43 53.15
CA ASP A 143 21.83 4.05 53.71
C ASP A 143 22.96 4.98 53.19
N MET A 144 22.62 6.06 52.50
CA MET A 144 23.57 7.08 52.03
C MET A 144 23.73 8.26 53.02
N PHE A 145 23.30 8.09 54.28
CA PHE A 145 23.46 9.07 55.36
C PHE A 145 24.32 8.57 56.53
N ASP A 146 24.88 7.36 56.47
CA ASP A 146 25.82 6.85 57.46
C ASP A 146 27.16 6.50 56.80
N LYS A 147 28.02 7.51 56.66
CA LYS A 147 29.48 7.48 56.91
C LYS A 147 30.15 8.79 56.53
#